data_AF-A0A0G4DIB6-F1
#
_entry.id   AF-A0A0G4DIB6-F1
#
_cell.length_a   1.000
_cell.length_b   1.000
_cell.length_c   1.000
_cell.angle_alpha   90.00
_cell.angle_beta   90.00
_cell.angle_gamma   90.00
#
_symmetry.space_group_name_H-M   'P 1'
#
loop_
_entity.id
_entity.type
_entity.pdbx_description
1 polymer ?
#
loop_
_entity_poly.entity_id
_entity_poly.type
_entity_poly.pdbx_seq_one_letter_code
_entity_poly.pdbx_strand_id
1 'polypeptide(L)'
;KWPLVGETELSIEIAANQSWASQNGGSTTTSLSQSVRPTVPARSKIPVKIELYKADISYPYEFKADVSYDLTLSGFLRWGGNAWYAHPDNRPNWNHTFVIGPYKDKASSIRYQWDKR
;
A
#
# COMPACT_ATOMS: atom_id res chain seq x y z
N LYS A 1 2.61 8.38 0.24
CA LYS A 1 3.57 9.45 0.58
C LYS A 1 4.92 8.82 0.87
N TRP A 2 6.00 9.44 0.42
CA TRP A 2 7.35 8.98 0.72
C TRP A 2 7.69 9.24 2.20
N PRO A 3 8.40 8.32 2.89
CA PRO A 3 8.73 8.51 4.29
C PRO A 3 9.73 9.67 4.48
N LEU A 4 9.60 10.40 5.59
CA LEU A 4 10.59 11.39 6.00
C LEU A 4 11.88 10.67 6.41
N VAL A 5 13.01 11.05 5.82
CA VAL A 5 14.33 10.53 6.17
C VAL A 5 15.24 11.71 6.49
N GLY A 6 15.76 11.76 7.72
CA GLY A 6 16.53 12.91 8.22
C GLY A 6 15.64 14.11 8.56
N GLU A 7 16.14 15.32 8.30
CA GLU A 7 15.48 16.59 8.64
C GLU A 7 14.90 17.32 7.41
N THR A 8 15.09 16.78 6.21
CA THR A 8 14.58 17.39 4.98
C THR A 8 13.17 16.90 4.70
N GLU A 9 12.19 17.80 4.78
CA GLU A 9 10.80 17.50 4.45
C GLU A 9 10.60 17.37 2.93
N LEU A 10 10.16 16.19 2.49
CA LEU A 10 9.89 15.89 1.08
C LEU A 10 8.39 15.64 0.89
N SER A 11 7.77 16.39 -0.03
CA SER A 11 6.37 16.16 -0.43
C SER A 11 6.28 15.32 -1.70
N ILE A 12 6.72 14.05 -1.62
CA ILE A 12 6.60 13.10 -2.74
C ILE A 12 5.38 12.20 -2.49
N GLU A 13 4.47 12.18 -3.47
CA GLU A 13 3.30 11.30 -3.48
C GLU A 13 3.49 10.17 -4.50
N ILE A 14 3.11 8.96 -4.10
CA ILE A 14 3.15 7.77 -4.96
C ILE A 14 1.71 7.45 -5.36
N ALA A 15 1.44 7.43 -6.66
CA ALA A 15 0.12 7.14 -7.19
C ALA A 15 -0.25 5.67 -6.99
N ALA A 16 -1.50 5.43 -6.56
CA ALA A 16 -2.07 4.09 -6.52
C ALA A 16 -2.44 3.58 -7.93
N ASN A 17 -2.53 2.26 -8.09
CA ASN A 17 -2.93 1.59 -9.35
C ASN A 17 -2.02 1.88 -10.56
N GLN A 18 -0.78 2.30 -10.32
CA GLN A 18 0.25 2.45 -11.34
C GLN A 18 1.43 1.54 -11.01
N SER A 19 2.14 1.08 -12.04
CA SER A 19 3.36 0.31 -11.85
C SER A 19 4.38 1.13 -11.05
N TRP A 20 5.06 0.50 -10.10
CA TRP A 20 6.14 1.16 -9.37
C TRP A 20 7.25 1.64 -10.32
N ALA A 21 7.61 0.79 -11.30
CA ALA A 21 8.67 1.07 -12.27
C ALA A 21 8.33 2.17 -13.28
N SER A 22 7.07 2.65 -13.33
CA SER A 22 6.71 3.82 -14.14
C SER A 22 6.85 5.14 -13.39
N GLN A 23 7.11 5.11 -12.07
CA GLN A 23 7.23 6.29 -11.21
C GLN A 23 8.71 6.57 -10.87
N ASN A 24 9.58 6.65 -11.89
CA ASN A 24 11.04 6.75 -11.73
C ASN A 24 11.58 8.16 -11.40
N GLY A 25 10.70 9.15 -11.27
CA GLY A 25 11.08 10.52 -11.01
C GLY A 25 10.05 11.51 -11.51
N GLY A 26 10.14 12.73 -11.02
CA GLY A 26 9.25 13.83 -11.39
C GLY A 26 9.75 15.13 -10.78
N SER A 27 9.08 16.23 -11.12
CA SER A 27 9.27 17.51 -10.45
C SER A 27 8.00 17.80 -9.66
N THR A 28 8.13 17.90 -8.34
CA THR A 28 7.02 18.29 -7.47
C THR A 28 7.25 19.72 -7.03
N THR A 29 6.29 20.61 -7.33
CA THR A 29 6.30 21.97 -6.81
C THR A 29 5.61 22.00 -5.46
N THR A 30 6.33 22.40 -4.43
CA THR A 30 5.78 22.64 -3.10
C THR A 30 5.52 24.13 -2.94
N SER A 31 4.33 24.49 -2.45
CA SER A 31 4.02 25.87 -2.08
C SER A 31 4.54 26.13 -0.67
N LEU A 32 5.52 27.05 -0.55
CA LEU A 32 5.94 27.56 0.74
C LEU A 32 5.05 28.75 1.11
N SER A 33 4.15 28.57 2.07
CA SER A 33 3.37 29.68 2.64
C SER A 33 3.94 30.05 4.01
N GLN A 34 4.54 31.24 4.09
CA GLN A 34 5.06 31.77 5.35
C GLN A 34 4.50 33.18 5.54
N SER A 35 3.84 33.42 6.67
CA SER A 35 3.25 34.72 7.01
C SER A 35 3.80 35.19 8.34
N VAL A 36 4.26 36.43 8.40
CA VAL A 36 4.68 37.10 9.63
C VAL A 36 3.91 38.41 9.78
N ARG A 37 3.37 38.67 10.97
CA ARG A 37 2.64 39.90 11.30
C ARG A 37 3.34 40.64 12.45
N PRO A 38 4.44 41.35 12.20
CA PRO A 38 5.18 42.05 13.24
C PRO A 38 4.47 43.35 13.64
N THR A 39 4.49 43.70 14.93
CA THR A 39 4.07 45.02 15.42
C THR A 39 5.28 45.95 15.46
N VAL A 40 5.31 46.97 14.60
CA VAL A 40 6.42 47.93 14.50
C VAL A 40 6.11 49.17 15.34
N PRO A 41 6.93 49.52 16.35
CA PRO A 41 6.76 50.75 17.13
C PRO A 41 6.88 52.03 16.29
N ALA A 42 6.22 53.11 16.71
CA ALA A 42 6.28 54.41 16.04
C ALA A 42 7.74 54.91 15.90
N ARG A 43 8.09 55.44 14.72
CA ARG A 43 9.45 55.91 14.37
C ARG A 43 10.56 54.83 14.49
N SER A 44 10.23 53.55 14.36
CA SER A 44 11.20 52.44 14.39
C SER A 44 11.09 51.53 13.16
N LYS A 45 12.01 50.56 13.04
CA LYS A 45 12.05 49.56 11.94
C LYS A 45 12.43 48.19 12.49
N ILE A 46 11.79 47.13 11.96
CA ILE A 46 12.13 45.73 12.27
C ILE A 46 12.61 45.05 10.99
N PRO A 47 13.86 44.53 10.94
CA PRO A 47 14.32 43.74 9.81
C PRO A 47 13.67 42.35 9.86
N VAL A 48 13.08 41.94 8.75
CA VAL A 48 12.53 40.59 8.55
C VAL A 48 13.39 39.88 7.50
N LYS A 49 13.82 38.65 7.79
CA LYS A 49 14.59 37.81 6.88
C LYS A 49 13.88 36.47 6.71
N ILE A 50 13.80 36.00 5.47
CA ILE A 50 13.32 34.66 5.11
C ILE A 50 14.49 33.95 4.42
N GLU A 51 14.86 32.76 4.91
CA GLU A 51 15.93 31.94 4.35
C GLU A 51 15.32 30.76 3.61
N LEU A 52 15.71 30.59 2.34
CA LEU A 52 15.29 29.48 1.48
C LEU A 52 16.46 28.50 1.40
N TYR A 53 16.23 27.26 1.84
CA TYR A 53 17.23 26.21 1.82
C TYR A 53 16.91 25.18 0.73
N LYS A 54 17.95 24.76 0.00
CA LYS A 54 17.91 23.57 -0.85
C LYS A 54 18.70 22.47 -0.16
N ALA A 55 18.06 21.32 0.04
CA ALA A 55 18.71 20.11 0.54
C ALA A 55 18.42 18.96 -0.42
N ASP A 56 19.47 18.25 -0.82
CA ASP A 56 19.39 17.05 -1.66
C ASP A 56 19.76 15.84 -0.79
N ILE A 57 18.96 14.76 -0.85
CA ILE A 57 19.21 13.52 -0.10
C ILE A 57 19.24 12.35 -1.09
N SER A 58 20.18 11.42 -0.90
CA SER A 58 20.26 10.16 -1.65
C SER A 58 20.54 8.99 -0.71
N TYR A 59 19.76 7.92 -0.85
CA TYR A 59 19.95 6.67 -0.12
C TYR A 59 19.42 5.48 -0.93
N PRO A 60 20.01 4.28 -0.77
CA PRO A 60 19.39 3.06 -1.28
C PRO A 60 18.09 2.81 -0.51
N TYR A 61 17.01 2.50 -1.22
CA TYR A 61 15.70 2.20 -0.61
C TYR A 61 15.32 0.74 -0.85
N GLU A 62 14.54 0.18 0.06
CA GLU A 62 13.96 -1.16 -0.06
C GLU A 62 12.52 -1.13 0.46
N PHE A 63 11.62 -1.78 -0.27
CA PHE A 63 10.25 -2.02 0.16
C PHE A 63 9.93 -3.52 0.05
N LYS A 64 9.04 -4.01 0.91
CA LYS A 64 8.47 -5.35 0.79
C LYS A 64 7.17 -5.27 0.01
N ALA A 65 6.95 -6.23 -0.88
CA ALA A 65 5.70 -6.38 -1.62
C ALA A 65 5.04 -7.69 -1.20
N ASP A 66 3.78 -7.61 -0.76
CA ASP A 66 3.00 -8.81 -0.44
C ASP A 66 2.62 -9.53 -1.73
N VAL A 67 2.97 -10.82 -1.82
CA VAL A 67 2.67 -11.65 -2.97
C VAL A 67 1.37 -12.41 -2.73
N SER A 68 0.40 -12.23 -3.62
CA SER A 68 -0.87 -12.98 -3.61
C SER A 68 -0.99 -13.85 -4.85
N TYR A 69 -1.67 -15.00 -4.72
CA TYR A 69 -1.88 -15.93 -5.84
C TYR A 69 -3.18 -16.73 -5.69
N ASP A 70 -3.69 -17.18 -6.83
CA ASP A 70 -4.82 -18.10 -6.91
C ASP A 70 -4.30 -19.54 -6.89
N LEU A 71 -4.73 -20.32 -5.88
CA LEU A 71 -4.40 -21.74 -5.73
C LEU A 71 -5.59 -22.59 -6.16
N THR A 72 -5.47 -23.25 -7.31
CA THR A 72 -6.51 -24.16 -7.82
C THR A 72 -6.17 -25.60 -7.47
N LEU A 73 -7.03 -26.25 -6.70
CA LEU A 73 -7.01 -27.68 -6.45
C LEU A 73 -7.92 -28.37 -7.47
N SER A 74 -7.32 -29.22 -8.30
CA SER A 74 -8.02 -29.97 -9.34
C SER A 74 -7.79 -31.47 -9.14
N GLY A 75 -8.87 -32.24 -9.04
CA GLY A 75 -8.82 -33.69 -8.84
C GLY A 75 -10.20 -34.25 -8.50
N PHE A 76 -10.30 -35.55 -8.27
CA PHE A 76 -11.56 -36.16 -7.83
C PHE A 76 -11.69 -36.15 -6.30
N LEU A 77 -12.91 -36.02 -5.78
CA LEU A 77 -13.16 -36.15 -4.33
C LEU A 77 -13.18 -37.62 -3.93
N ARG A 78 -12.53 -37.97 -2.80
CA ARG A 78 -12.51 -39.35 -2.29
C ARG A 78 -13.90 -39.80 -1.83
N TRP A 79 -14.19 -41.08 -2.10
CA TRP A 79 -15.38 -41.78 -1.59
C TRP A 79 -15.30 -41.95 -0.06
N GLY A 80 -16.38 -41.67 0.67
CA GLY A 80 -16.44 -41.84 2.13
C GLY A 80 -15.42 -41.02 2.93
N GLY A 81 -14.81 -39.98 2.34
CA GLY A 81 -13.65 -39.30 2.93
C GLY A 81 -13.28 -37.98 2.28
N ASN A 82 -14.25 -37.05 2.15
CA ASN A 82 -14.05 -35.70 1.64
C ASN A 82 -14.70 -34.63 2.53
N ALA A 83 -14.18 -33.40 2.45
CA ALA A 83 -14.62 -32.26 3.24
C ALA A 83 -15.61 -31.34 2.50
N TRP A 84 -16.13 -31.77 1.34
CA TRP A 84 -17.15 -30.99 0.64
C TRP A 84 -18.46 -31.09 1.42
N TYR A 85 -19.17 -29.97 1.59
CA TYR A 85 -20.32 -29.88 2.51
C TYR A 85 -21.43 -30.91 2.24
N ALA A 86 -21.61 -31.33 0.99
CA ALA A 86 -22.63 -32.31 0.59
C ALA A 86 -22.15 -33.77 0.65
N HIS A 87 -20.87 -34.01 0.97
CA HIS A 87 -20.24 -35.33 1.05
C HIS A 87 -20.57 -36.27 -0.13
N PRO A 88 -20.26 -35.90 -1.39
CA PRO A 88 -20.54 -36.75 -2.55
C PRO A 88 -19.69 -38.03 -2.54
N ASP A 89 -20.33 -39.14 -2.89
CA ASP A 89 -19.74 -40.49 -2.93
C ASP A 89 -19.55 -41.04 -4.36
N ASN A 90 -19.78 -40.24 -5.39
CA ASN A 90 -19.62 -40.65 -6.79
C ASN A 90 -18.23 -40.32 -7.37
N ARG A 91 -17.25 -40.00 -6.52
CA ARG A 91 -15.89 -39.54 -6.90
C ARG A 91 -15.91 -38.47 -8.00
N PRO A 92 -16.64 -37.36 -7.81
CA PRO A 92 -16.78 -36.34 -8.83
C PRO A 92 -15.44 -35.64 -9.05
N ASN A 93 -15.14 -35.30 -10.31
CA ASN A 93 -14.09 -34.34 -10.62
C ASN A 93 -14.46 -32.99 -10.03
N TRP A 94 -13.50 -32.38 -9.35
CA TRP A 94 -13.70 -31.16 -8.59
C TRP A 94 -12.57 -30.17 -8.86
N ASN A 95 -12.96 -28.93 -9.07
CA ASN A 95 -12.04 -27.80 -9.21
C ASN A 95 -12.49 -26.74 -8.21
N HIS A 96 -11.56 -26.32 -7.36
CA HIS A 96 -11.83 -25.25 -6.40
C HIS A 96 -10.59 -24.36 -6.26
N THR A 97 -10.82 -23.04 -6.27
CA THR A 97 -9.75 -22.04 -6.25
C THR A 97 -9.83 -21.24 -4.95
N PHE A 98 -8.73 -21.20 -4.22
CA PHE A 98 -8.55 -20.34 -3.07
C PHE A 98 -7.69 -19.13 -3.44
N VAL A 99 -8.02 -17.97 -2.87
CA VAL A 99 -7.15 -16.79 -2.95
C VAL A 99 -6.22 -16.82 -1.74
N ILE A 100 -4.92 -16.99 -2.00
CA ILE A 100 -3.88 -16.85 -0.98
C ILE A 100 -3.42 -15.40 -1.01
N GLY A 101 -3.98 -14.60 -0.10
CA GLY A 101 -3.73 -13.17 -0.04
C GLY A 101 -4.94 -12.40 0.50
N PRO A 102 -5.22 -11.20 -0.03
CA PRO A 102 -6.37 -10.40 0.37
C PRO A 102 -7.69 -11.14 0.21
N TYR A 103 -8.66 -10.83 1.07
CA TYR A 103 -10.02 -11.33 0.94
C TYR A 103 -10.64 -10.87 -0.40
N LYS A 104 -11.19 -11.83 -1.16
CA LYS A 104 -11.93 -11.57 -2.40
C LYS A 104 -13.41 -11.91 -2.23
N ASP A 105 -13.70 -13.13 -1.80
CA ASP A 105 -15.06 -13.61 -1.54
C ASP A 105 -15.07 -14.74 -0.49
N LYS A 106 -16.27 -15.18 -0.10
CA LYS A 106 -16.47 -16.24 0.91
C LYS A 106 -16.03 -17.63 0.44
N ALA A 107 -16.15 -17.91 -0.86
CA ALA A 107 -15.88 -19.23 -1.43
C ALA A 107 -14.38 -19.50 -1.55
N SER A 108 -13.59 -18.47 -1.84
CA SER A 108 -12.15 -18.55 -2.05
C SER A 108 -11.32 -18.24 -0.80
N SER A 109 -11.95 -17.82 0.31
CA SER A 109 -11.25 -17.48 1.55
C SER A 109 -11.30 -18.59 2.60
N ILE A 110 -10.16 -19.27 2.77
CA ILE A 110 -9.96 -20.29 3.81
C ILE A 110 -10.22 -19.70 5.20
N ARG A 111 -9.65 -18.51 5.48
CA ARG A 111 -9.80 -17.85 6.79
C ARG A 111 -11.26 -17.53 7.09
N TYR A 112 -12.00 -17.00 6.12
CA TYR A 112 -13.43 -16.75 6.29
C TYR A 112 -14.20 -18.03 6.65
N GLN A 113 -13.95 -19.12 5.94
CA GLN A 113 -14.64 -20.39 6.18
C GLN A 113 -14.28 -20.98 7.55
N TRP A 114 -12.99 -20.94 7.92
CA TRP A 114 -12.52 -21.45 9.20
C TRP A 114 -13.06 -20.68 10.40
N ASP A 115 -13.10 -19.34 10.30
CA ASP A 115 -13.57 -18.46 11.37
C ASP A 115 -15.10 -18.51 11.53
N LYS A 116 -15.82 -19.08 10.56
CA LYS A 116 -17.30 -19.24 10.53
C LYS A 116 -17.76 -20.71 10.60
N ARG A 117 -16.86 -21.63 10.97
CA ARG A 117 -17.15 -23.06 11.07
C ARG A 117 -18.19 -23.39 12.13
#